data_AF-A0A538ABN7-F1
#
_entry.id   AF-A0A538ABN7-F1
#
_cell.length_a   1.000
_cell.length_b   1.000
_cell.length_c   1.000
_cell.angle_alpha   90.00
_cell.angle_beta   90.00
_cell.angle_gamma   90.00
#
_symmetry.space_group_name_H-M   'P 1'
#
loop_
_entity.id
_entity.type
_entity.pdbx_description
1 polymer ?
#
loop_
_entity_poly.entity_id
_entity_poly.type
_entity_poly.pdbx_seq_one_letter_code
_entity_poly.pdbx_strand_id
1 'polypeptide(L)'
;MGFLRRHPILVALVTVVLVVLGVLAVTALAVWRAAHVDEASRVDHADLIAVLGAAEYDGRPSPTLQGRLEHAALLYRKGFAPMVLVLGGKRPGDVTTEADAGRAWLIGQGLPADRVFAQPQG
;
A
#
# COMPACT_ATOMS: atom_id res chain seq x y z
N MET A 1 17.95 -36.51 30.59
CA MET A 1 16.81 -37.21 29.94
C MET A 1 15.74 -37.76 30.91
N GLY A 2 15.84 -37.58 32.23
CA GLY A 2 14.85 -38.13 33.19
C GLY A 2 13.57 -37.30 33.40
N PHE A 3 13.62 -35.97 33.18
CA PHE A 3 12.49 -35.06 33.41
C PHE A 3 11.38 -35.21 32.36
N LEU A 4 11.74 -35.43 31.08
CA LEU A 4 10.79 -35.66 29.98
C LEU A 4 9.92 -36.90 30.16
N ARG A 5 10.41 -37.93 30.86
CA ARG A 5 9.67 -39.18 31.10
C ARG A 5 8.64 -39.09 32.22
N ARG A 6 8.76 -38.13 33.15
CA ARG A 6 7.88 -38.03 34.32
C ARG A 6 6.69 -37.10 34.13
N HIS A 7 6.79 -36.12 33.23
CA HIS A 7 5.70 -35.16 32.97
C HIS A 7 5.46 -34.92 31.47
N PRO A 8 5.05 -35.96 30.72
CA PRO A 8 4.87 -35.87 29.27
C PRO A 8 3.83 -34.82 28.87
N ILE A 9 2.79 -34.62 29.69
CA ILE A 9 1.72 -33.63 29.45
C ILE A 9 2.25 -32.20 29.58
N LEU A 10 3.06 -31.90 30.60
CA LEU A 10 3.65 -30.57 30.75
C LEU A 10 4.62 -30.27 29.60
N VAL A 11 5.41 -31.25 29.18
CA VAL A 11 6.30 -31.10 28.03
C VAL A 11 5.50 -30.87 26.74
N ALA A 12 4.42 -31.63 26.52
CA ALA A 12 3.54 -31.42 25.37
C ALA A 12 2.89 -30.03 25.39
N LEU A 13 2.37 -29.58 26.54
CA LEU A 13 1.75 -28.26 26.69
C LEU A 13 2.75 -27.14 26.41
N VAL A 14 3.95 -27.20 27.01
CA VAL A 14 5.02 -26.23 26.75
C VAL A 14 5.42 -26.23 25.28
N THR A 15 5.50 -27.41 24.65
CA THR A 15 5.82 -27.51 23.23
C THR A 15 4.75 -26.85 22.36
N VAL A 16 3.47 -27.11 22.63
CA VAL A 16 2.35 -26.46 21.92
C VAL A 16 2.38 -24.95 22.11
N VAL A 17 2.60 -24.46 23.33
CA VAL A 17 2.70 -23.02 23.60
C VAL A 17 3.86 -22.40 22.83
N LEU A 18 5.04 -23.03 22.82
CA LEU A 18 6.20 -22.55 22.05
C LEU A 18 5.93 -22.54 20.54
N VAL A 19 5.24 -23.55 20.02
CA VAL A 19 4.85 -23.59 18.60
C VAL A 19 3.88 -22.45 18.28
N VAL A 20 2.85 -22.24 19.10
CA VAL A 20 1.87 -21.15 18.91
C VAL A 20 2.57 -19.78 18.96
N LEU A 21 3.42 -19.55 19.95
CA LEU A 21 4.20 -18.30 20.05
C LEU A 21 5.15 -18.13 18.86
N GLY A 22 5.78 -19.21 18.40
CA GLY A 22 6.63 -19.21 17.20
C GLY A 22 5.85 -18.82 15.94
N VAL A 23 4.66 -19.40 15.74
CA VAL A 23 3.78 -19.06 14.61
C VAL A 23 3.37 -17.59 14.68
N LEU A 24 2.91 -17.12 15.84
CA LEU A 24 2.52 -15.72 16.04
C LEU A 24 3.69 -14.75 15.80
N ALA A 25 4.90 -15.09 16.25
CA ALA A 25 6.08 -14.26 16.02
C ALA A 25 6.45 -14.21 14.53
N VAL A 26 6.41 -15.35 13.82
CA VAL A 26 6.70 -15.40 12.39
C VAL A 26 5.67 -14.62 11.58
N THR A 27 4.38 -14.75 11.89
CA THR A 27 3.32 -14.00 11.19
C THR A 27 3.42 -12.51 11.47
N ALA A 28 3.64 -12.11 12.73
CA ALA A 28 3.87 -10.71 13.09
C ALA A 28 5.06 -10.12 12.32
N LEU A 29 6.17 -10.86 12.23
CA LEU A 29 7.35 -10.43 11.48
C LEU A 29 7.08 -10.33 9.98
N ALA A 30 6.33 -11.29 9.40
CA ALA A 30 5.97 -11.29 7.99
C ALA A 30 5.08 -10.08 7.65
N VAL A 31 4.07 -9.79 8.46
CA VAL A 31 3.20 -8.61 8.31
C VAL A 31 3.99 -7.32 8.46
N TRP A 32 4.84 -7.23 9.48
CA TRP A 32 5.67 -6.04 9.68
C TRP A 32 6.58 -5.77 8.48
N ARG A 33 7.22 -6.82 7.93
CA ARG A 33 8.04 -6.69 6.71
C ARG A 33 7.21 -6.29 5.50
N ALA A 34 6.06 -6.92 5.26
CA ALA A 34 5.19 -6.58 4.15
C ALA A 34 4.68 -5.12 4.22
N ALA A 35 4.49 -4.60 5.43
CA ALA A 35 4.05 -3.22 5.64
C ALA A 35 5.18 -2.18 5.50
N HIS A 36 6.45 -2.56 5.66
CA HIS A 36 7.60 -1.62 5.68
C HIS A 36 8.55 -1.77 4.49
N VAL A 37 8.47 -2.87 3.74
CA VAL A 37 9.27 -3.08 2.55
C VAL A 37 8.52 -2.53 1.35
N ASP A 38 8.85 -1.31 0.95
CA ASP A 38 8.41 -0.77 -0.34
C ASP A 38 9.17 -1.48 -1.46
N GLU A 39 8.48 -2.28 -2.28
CA GLU A 39 9.08 -2.92 -3.45
C GLU A 39 9.65 -1.91 -4.45
N ALA A 40 9.14 -0.67 -4.43
CA ALA A 40 9.71 0.46 -5.18
C ALA A 40 11.21 0.63 -4.90
N SER A 41 11.70 0.33 -3.70
CA SER A 41 13.13 0.41 -3.36
C SER A 41 14.02 -0.58 -4.13
N ARG A 42 13.44 -1.57 -4.82
CA ARG A 42 14.17 -2.51 -5.70
C ARG A 42 14.28 -2.03 -7.14
N VAL A 43 13.62 -0.92 -7.47
CA VAL A 43 13.59 -0.34 -8.81
C VAL A 43 14.33 0.99 -8.77
N ASP A 44 15.51 1.07 -9.39
CA ASP A 44 16.29 2.31 -9.41
C ASP A 44 15.58 3.43 -10.19
N HIS A 45 14.88 3.06 -11.27
CA HIS A 45 14.10 3.99 -12.10
C HIS A 45 12.97 3.28 -12.83
N ALA A 46 11.84 3.97 -12.98
CA ALA A 46 10.68 3.55 -13.75
C ALA A 46 10.22 4.69 -14.67
N ASP A 47 9.57 4.36 -15.78
CA ASP A 47 9.07 5.37 -16.72
C ASP A 47 7.86 6.15 -16.17
N LEU A 48 7.07 5.50 -15.29
CA LEU A 48 5.78 6.02 -14.82
C LEU A 48 5.39 5.42 -13.45
N ILE A 49 4.80 6.24 -12.59
CA ILE A 49 4.07 5.78 -11.40
C ILE A 49 2.58 5.68 -11.73
N ALA A 50 2.03 4.46 -11.72
CA ALA A 50 0.59 4.25 -11.93
C ALA A 50 -0.14 4.18 -10.58
N VAL A 51 -1.15 5.04 -10.41
CA VAL A 51 -2.03 5.05 -9.24
C VAL A 51 -3.35 4.42 -9.63
N LEU A 52 -3.61 3.22 -9.13
CA LEU A 52 -4.88 2.53 -9.33
C LEU A 52 -6.00 3.25 -8.57
N GLY A 53 -7.16 3.36 -9.22
CA GLY A 53 -8.40 3.89 -8.63
C GLY A 53 -8.89 3.08 -7.42
N ALA A 54 -9.79 3.69 -6.65
CA ALA A 54 -10.45 3.07 -5.52
C ALA A 54 -11.88 3.61 -5.33
N ALA A 55 -11.98 4.88 -4.90
CA ALA A 55 -13.21 5.65 -4.76
C ALA A 55 -12.88 7.14 -4.59
N GLU A 56 -13.76 8.02 -5.06
CA GLU A 56 -13.79 9.44 -4.67
C GLU A 56 -15.12 9.81 -3.98
N TYR A 57 -15.09 10.93 -3.24
CA TYR A 57 -16.25 11.53 -2.60
C TYR A 57 -16.35 13.00 -3.01
N ASP A 58 -17.30 13.33 -3.88
CA ASP A 58 -17.59 14.70 -4.34
C ASP A 58 -16.34 15.49 -4.81
N GLY A 59 -15.49 14.83 -5.59
CA GLY A 59 -14.24 15.43 -6.10
C GLY A 59 -13.08 15.45 -5.13
N ARG A 60 -13.19 14.78 -3.98
CA ARG A 60 -12.08 14.52 -3.07
C ARG A 60 -11.71 13.04 -3.08
N PRO A 61 -10.42 12.68 -3.11
CA PRO A 61 -10.03 11.29 -3.00
C PRO A 61 -10.52 10.70 -1.66
N SER A 62 -11.02 9.46 -1.69
CA SER A 62 -11.30 8.70 -0.45
C SER A 62 -10.00 8.50 0.36
N PRO A 63 -10.07 8.16 1.67
CA PRO A 63 -8.86 7.90 2.47
C PRO A 63 -7.93 6.87 1.84
N THR A 64 -8.50 5.82 1.21
CA THR A 64 -7.73 4.81 0.49
C THR A 64 -7.05 5.39 -0.75
N LEU A 65 -7.77 6.18 -1.56
CA LEU A 65 -7.19 6.82 -2.74
C LEU A 65 -6.13 7.85 -2.34
N GLN A 66 -6.38 8.64 -1.31
CA GLN A 66 -5.45 9.64 -0.78
C GLN A 66 -4.14 8.99 -0.33
N GLY A 67 -4.18 7.90 0.44
CA GLY A 67 -2.96 7.19 0.85
C GLY A 67 -2.12 6.71 -0.33
N ARG A 68 -2.77 6.28 -1.42
CA ARG A 68 -2.06 5.91 -2.67
C ARG A 68 -1.44 7.12 -3.36
N LEU A 69 -2.15 8.25 -3.40
CA LEU A 69 -1.65 9.50 -3.99
C LEU A 69 -0.50 10.08 -3.18
N GLU A 70 -0.55 10.01 -1.85
CA GLU A 70 0.55 10.41 -0.95
C GLU A 70 1.81 9.60 -1.24
N HIS A 71 1.66 8.27 -1.39
CA HIS A 71 2.76 7.39 -1.73
C HIS A 71 3.33 7.70 -3.13
N ALA A 72 2.47 7.90 -4.12
CA ALA A 72 2.89 8.28 -5.47
C ALA A 72 3.66 9.61 -5.49
N ALA A 73 3.19 10.61 -4.74
CA ALA A 73 3.86 11.89 -4.60
C ALA A 73 5.24 11.75 -3.94
N LEU A 74 5.37 10.87 -2.94
CA LEU A 74 6.66 10.55 -2.33
C LEU A 74 7.62 9.88 -3.32
N LEU A 75 7.17 8.90 -4.10
CA LEU A 75 8.00 8.24 -5.11
C LEU A 75 8.45 9.22 -6.21
N TYR A 76 7.54 10.07 -6.69
CA TYR A 76 7.86 11.11 -7.67
C TYR A 76 8.94 12.06 -7.16
N ARG A 77 8.79 12.57 -5.92
CA ARG A 77 9.77 13.47 -5.30
C ARG A 77 11.13 12.82 -5.06
N LYS A 78 11.16 11.51 -4.83
CA LYS A 78 12.39 10.73 -4.70
C LYS A 78 13.05 10.41 -6.05
N GLY A 79 12.44 10.77 -7.18
CA GLY A 79 13.01 10.58 -8.52
C GLY A 79 12.83 9.17 -9.09
N PHE A 80 11.95 8.35 -8.52
CA PHE A 80 11.72 6.99 -9.01
C PHE A 80 11.10 6.96 -10.42
N ALA A 81 10.30 7.97 -10.76
CA ALA A 81 9.76 8.12 -12.11
C ALA A 81 9.54 9.60 -12.45
N PRO A 82 9.63 9.97 -13.74
CA PRO A 82 9.45 11.34 -14.18
C PRO A 82 7.97 11.78 -14.27
N MET A 83 7.02 10.86 -14.14
CA MET A 83 5.59 11.08 -14.40
C MET A 83 4.70 10.22 -13.49
N VAL A 84 3.47 10.70 -13.25
CA VAL A 84 2.42 9.98 -12.50
C VAL A 84 1.17 9.87 -13.36
N LEU A 85 0.57 8.69 -13.45
CA LEU A 85 -0.72 8.42 -14.10
C LEU A 85 -1.73 7.94 -13.07
N VAL A 86 -2.82 8.69 -12.90
CA VAL A 86 -3.94 8.30 -12.05
C VAL A 86 -5.00 7.63 -12.90
N LEU A 87 -5.41 6.43 -12.52
CA LEU A 87 -6.44 5.64 -13.19
C LEU A 87 -7.73 5.65 -12.36
N GLY A 88 -8.87 5.60 -13.03
CA GLY A 88 -10.16 5.37 -12.38
C GLY A 88 -11.29 6.15 -13.03
N GLY A 89 -12.42 5.49 -13.21
CA GLY A 89 -13.61 6.07 -13.84
C GLY A 89 -14.52 6.80 -12.86
N LYS A 90 -15.78 6.95 -13.25
CA LYS A 90 -16.86 7.52 -12.45
C LYS A 90 -17.99 6.52 -12.29
N ARG A 91 -18.75 6.60 -11.20
CA ARG A 91 -20.01 5.85 -11.01
C ARG A 91 -21.20 6.75 -11.34
N PRO A 92 -22.39 6.16 -11.61
CA PRO A 92 -23.61 6.94 -11.77
C PRO A 92 -23.88 7.79 -10.53
N GLY A 93 -23.94 9.12 -10.70
CA GLY A 93 -24.12 10.07 -9.61
C GLY A 93 -22.84 10.85 -9.24
N ASP A 94 -21.67 10.40 -9.69
CA ASP A 94 -20.41 11.09 -9.41
C ASP A 94 -20.24 12.33 -10.30
N VAL A 95 -19.76 13.41 -9.69
CA VAL A 95 -19.52 14.71 -10.37
C VAL A 95 -18.19 14.70 -11.12
N THR A 96 -17.25 13.84 -10.73
CA THR A 96 -15.93 13.73 -11.36
C THR A 96 -15.55 12.25 -11.49
N THR A 97 -14.31 11.99 -11.88
CA THR A 97 -13.74 10.63 -11.90
C THR A 97 -12.67 10.53 -10.83
N GLU A 98 -12.39 9.31 -10.38
CA GLU A 98 -11.31 9.04 -9.43
C GLU A 98 -9.97 9.55 -9.97
N ALA A 99 -9.76 9.39 -11.28
CA ALA A 99 -8.57 9.87 -11.98
C ALA A 99 -8.43 11.40 -11.94
N ASP A 100 -9.51 12.13 -12.24
CA ASP A 100 -9.51 13.59 -12.25
C ASP A 100 -9.36 14.16 -10.84
N ALA A 101 -10.08 13.59 -9.87
CA ALA A 101 -9.97 13.95 -8.45
C ALA A 101 -8.53 13.74 -7.94
N GLY A 102 -7.93 12.59 -8.27
CA GLY A 102 -6.56 12.27 -7.86
C GLY A 102 -5.52 13.17 -8.53
N ARG A 103 -5.68 13.48 -9.82
CA ARG A 103 -4.82 14.43 -10.53
C ARG A 103 -4.88 15.82 -9.91
N ALA A 104 -6.09 16.34 -9.68
CA ALA A 104 -6.27 17.65 -9.05
C ALA A 104 -5.62 17.70 -7.66
N TRP A 105 -5.77 16.63 -6.87
CA TRP A 105 -5.17 16.53 -5.56
C TRP A 105 -3.63 16.54 -5.62
N LEU A 106 -3.01 15.76 -6.51
CA LEU A 106 -1.55 15.72 -6.67
C LEU A 106 -0.95 17.07 -7.09
N ILE A 107 -1.63 17.78 -8.01
CA ILE A 107 -1.24 19.14 -8.39
C ILE A 107 -1.36 20.08 -7.17
N GLY A 108 -2.43 19.94 -6.39
CA GLY A 108 -2.59 20.67 -5.12
C GLY A 108 -1.50 20.38 -4.09
N GLN A 109 -0.87 19.20 -4.15
CA GLN A 109 0.31 18.83 -3.34
C GLN A 109 1.65 19.33 -3.93
N GLY A 110 1.61 20.12 -5.00
CA GLY A 110 2.78 20.75 -5.60
C GLY A 110 3.47 19.94 -6.70
N LEU A 111 2.86 18.87 -7.22
CA LEU A 111 3.40 18.20 -8.41
C LEU A 111 3.14 19.05 -9.68
N PRO A 112 4.09 19.11 -10.63
CA PRO A 112 3.89 19.83 -11.89
C PRO A 112 2.74 19.23 -12.72
N ALA A 113 1.85 20.10 -13.21
CA ALA A 113 0.63 19.68 -13.91
C ALA A 113 0.89 18.96 -15.25
N ASP A 114 2.06 19.20 -15.87
CA ASP A 114 2.56 18.53 -17.08
C ASP A 114 3.15 17.13 -16.80
N ARG A 115 3.29 16.76 -15.52
CA ARG A 115 3.83 15.46 -15.08
C ARG A 115 2.79 14.55 -14.45
N VAL A 116 1.55 15.02 -14.29
CA VAL A 116 0.44 14.25 -13.72
C VAL A 116 -0.65 14.09 -14.78
N PHE A 117 -0.94 12.85 -15.14
CA PHE A 117 -1.94 12.46 -16.13
C PHE A 117 -3.10 11.75 -15.45
N ALA A 118 -4.30 11.91 -16.00
CA ALA A 118 -5.51 11.22 -15.57
C ALA A 118 -6.01 10.33 -16.71
N GLN A 119 -6.35 9.08 -16.41
CA GLN A 119 -7.08 8.18 -17.30
C GLN A 119 -8.46 7.91 -16.70
N PRO A 120 -9.48 8.69 -17.12
CA PRO A 120 -10.84 8.61 -16.57
C PRO A 120 -11.66 7.45 -17.12
N GLN A 121 -11.07 6.59 -17.97
CA GLN A 121 -11.72 5.44 -18.57
C GLN A 121 -11.12 4.16 -17.96
N GLY A 122 -11.98 3.31 -17.40
CA GLY A 122 -11.63 2.03 -16.78
C GLY A 122 -12.54 0.91 -17.27
#